data_AF-A0AAU9GBN4-F1
#
_entry.id   AF-A0AAU9GBN4-F1
#
_cell.length_a   1.000
_cell.length_b   1.000
_cell.length_c   1.000
_cell.angle_alpha   90.00
_cell.angle_beta   90.00
_cell.angle_gamma   90.00
#
_symmetry.space_group_name_H-M   'P 1'
#
loop_
_entity.id
_entity.type
_entity.pdbx_description
1 polymer ?
#
loop_
_entity_poly.entity_id
_entity_poly.type
_entity_poly.pdbx_seq_one_letter_code
_entity_poly.pdbx_strand_id
1 'polypeptide(L)'
;MDFYLYQQKFLRRPRMKKLLDPVGYTWAVQVIRQNWPLERLYNEHVQRLFETGLQEKLVGDVHELAVLAGFLRFLPTQSAGIDPLRLEDIVMAAMVLAGGHALAGICFLCELLLPNINEAQSQSQLREWQ
;
A
#
# COMPACT_ATOMS: atom_id res chain seq x y z
N MET A 1 5.85 12.82 -15.53
CA MET A 1 5.40 12.39 -14.18
C MET A 1 6.02 13.22 -13.07
N ASP A 2 7.26 13.70 -13.23
CA ASP A 2 7.93 14.49 -12.18
C ASP A 2 7.25 15.83 -11.87
N PHE A 3 6.43 16.36 -12.79
CA PHE A 3 5.55 17.53 -12.57
C PHE A 3 4.56 17.35 -11.43
N TYR A 4 3.95 16.16 -11.32
CA TYR A 4 3.02 15.86 -10.24
C TYR A 4 3.73 15.55 -8.92
N LEU A 5 5.00 15.13 -8.97
CA LEU A 5 5.83 14.94 -7.79
C LEU A 5 6.34 16.28 -7.23
N TYR A 6 6.63 17.25 -8.10
CA TYR A 6 7.07 18.59 -7.70
C TYR A 6 6.07 19.27 -6.74
N GLN A 7 4.77 19.06 -6.97
CA GLN A 7 3.70 19.58 -6.09
C GLN A 7 3.87 19.15 -4.63
N GLN A 8 4.45 17.97 -4.40
CA GLN A 8 4.58 17.39 -3.07
C GLN A 8 5.65 18.06 -2.21
N LYS A 9 6.59 18.79 -2.81
CA LYS A 9 7.59 19.57 -2.07
C LYS A 9 6.95 20.62 -1.14
N PHE A 10 5.75 21.09 -1.50
CA PHE A 10 5.00 22.08 -0.74
C PHE A 10 3.96 21.46 0.21
N LEU A 11 3.78 20.14 0.19
CA LEU A 11 2.87 19.44 1.09
C LEU A 11 3.58 19.05 2.38
N ARG A 12 2.90 19.20 3.53
CA ARG A 12 3.42 18.76 4.83
C ARG A 12 3.67 17.25 4.91
N ARG A 13 2.94 16.45 4.13
CA ARG A 13 3.16 14.99 3.99
C ARG A 13 3.09 14.60 2.50
N PRO A 14 4.06 13.88 1.95
CA PRO A 14 4.02 13.39 0.57
C PRO A 14 2.88 12.37 0.40
N ARG A 15 2.14 12.47 -0.71
CA ARG A 15 0.91 11.66 -0.96
C ARG A 15 1.05 10.66 -2.11
N MET A 16 2.00 10.84 -3.01
CA MET A 16 2.22 9.90 -4.12
C MET A 16 3.70 9.54 -4.17
N LYS A 17 4.01 8.26 -4.31
CA LYS A 17 5.38 7.80 -4.49
C LYS A 17 5.52 7.30 -5.93
N LYS A 18 6.60 7.70 -6.60
CA LYS A 18 6.97 7.11 -7.89
C LYS A 18 7.28 5.63 -7.65
N LEU A 19 6.68 4.73 -8.42
CA LEU A 19 7.09 3.34 -8.42
C LEU A 19 8.55 3.27 -8.89
N LEU A 20 9.36 2.47 -8.21
CA LEU A 20 10.75 2.24 -8.57
C LEU A 20 10.85 1.49 -9.89
N ASP A 21 9.96 0.52 -10.10
CA ASP A 21 9.86 -0.25 -11.34
C ASP A 21 8.69 0.25 -12.19
N PRO A 22 8.96 0.84 -13.37
CA PRO A 22 7.90 1.24 -14.28
C PRO A 22 7.24 0.00 -14.89
N VAL A 23 5.90 0.00 -14.92
CA VAL A 23 5.08 -1.10 -15.50
C VAL A 23 5.30 -1.24 -17.01
N GLY A 24 5.80 -0.19 -17.67
CA GLY A 24 6.18 -0.22 -19.09
C GLY A 24 6.79 1.11 -19.54
N TYR A 25 7.49 1.06 -20.67
CA TYR A 25 8.04 2.23 -21.35
C TYR A 25 7.17 2.54 -22.56
N THR A 26 6.56 3.72 -22.58
CA THR A 26 5.83 4.23 -23.74
C THR A 26 6.55 5.46 -24.28
N TRP A 27 6.86 5.44 -25.57
CA TRP A 27 7.38 6.62 -26.25
C TRP A 27 6.23 7.58 -26.55
N ALA A 28 6.42 8.86 -26.23
CA ALA A 28 5.50 9.89 -26.66
C ALA A 28 5.78 10.15 -28.16
N VAL A 29 4.92 9.60 -29.02
CA VAL A 29 5.01 9.78 -30.48
C VAL A 29 3.85 10.65 -30.93
N GLN A 30 4.11 11.66 -31.76
CA GLN A 30 3.03 12.35 -32.46
C GLN A 30 2.53 11.48 -33.60
N VAL A 31 1.22 11.17 -33.57
CA VAL A 31 0.57 10.43 -34.64
C VAL A 31 0.21 11.42 -35.76
N ILE A 32 0.73 11.16 -36.95
CA ILE A 32 0.49 11.97 -38.15
C ILE A 32 -0.29 11.14 -39.16
N ARG A 33 -1.07 11.80 -40.03
CA ARG A 33 -1.77 11.15 -41.13
C ARG A 33 -0.78 10.41 -42.03
N GLN A 34 -1.11 9.17 -42.39
CA GLN A 34 -0.33 8.36 -43.29
C GLN A 34 -0.21 9.02 -44.68
N ASN A 35 1.00 9.00 -45.26
CA ASN A 35 1.37 9.65 -46.53
C ASN A 35 1.26 11.18 -46.52
N TRP A 36 1.53 11.81 -45.38
CA TRP A 36 1.61 13.27 -45.35
C TRP A 36 2.88 13.73 -46.08
N PRO A 37 2.78 14.63 -47.09
CA PRO A 37 3.92 15.03 -47.93
C PRO A 37 5.08 15.66 -47.14
N LEU A 38 4.83 16.16 -45.93
CA LEU A 38 5.83 16.78 -45.06
C LEU A 38 6.35 15.86 -43.95
N GLU A 39 5.97 14.58 -43.94
CA GLU A 39 6.34 13.62 -42.90
C GLU A 39 7.86 13.55 -42.70
N ARG A 40 8.63 13.45 -43.78
CA ARG A 40 10.10 13.40 -43.71
C ARG A 40 10.70 14.66 -43.10
N LEU A 41 10.22 15.83 -43.54
CA LEU A 41 10.72 17.12 -43.06
C LEU A 41 10.37 17.34 -41.58
N TYR A 42 9.17 16.93 -41.18
CA TYR A 42 8.73 16.99 -39.79
C TYR A 42 9.58 16.08 -38.90
N ASN A 43 9.82 14.84 -39.31
CA ASN A 43 10.63 13.90 -38.55
C ASN A 43 12.08 14.38 -38.39
N GLU A 44 12.69 14.91 -39.46
CA GLU A 44 14.03 15.52 -39.39
C GLU A 44 14.06 16.72 -38.44
N HIS A 45 13.03 17.57 -38.47
CA HIS A 45 12.95 18.72 -37.58
C HIS A 45 12.80 18.30 -36.11
N VAL A 46 11.90 17.36 -35.83
CA VAL A 46 11.70 16.81 -34.49
C VAL A 46 12.99 16.17 -33.99
N GLN A 47 13.67 15.38 -34.83
CA GLN A 47 14.95 14.77 -34.47
C GLN A 47 16.00 15.84 -34.10
N ARG A 48 16.14 16.91 -34.88
CA ARG A 48 17.04 18.02 -34.53
C ARG A 48 16.65 18.72 -33.22
N LEU A 49 15.35 18.80 -32.93
CA LEU A 49 14.86 19.36 -31.67
C LEU A 49 15.34 18.55 -30.45
N PHE A 50 15.40 17.22 -30.59
CA PHE A 50 15.97 16.32 -29.59
C PHE A 50 17.50 16.44 -29.54
N GLU A 51 18.18 16.45 -30.68
CA GLU A 51 19.65 16.54 -30.76
C GLU A 51 20.20 17.84 -30.16
N THR A 52 19.48 18.95 -30.33
CA THR A 52 19.88 20.26 -29.81
C THR A 52 19.56 20.43 -28.31
N GLY A 53 18.85 19.48 -27.69
CA GLY A 53 18.38 19.61 -26.30
C GLY A 53 17.30 20.68 -26.09
N LEU A 54 16.80 21.30 -27.16
CA LEU A 54 15.78 22.35 -27.08
C LEU A 54 14.50 21.82 -26.44
N GLN A 55 14.15 20.57 -26.71
CA GLN A 55 13.01 19.91 -26.07
C GLN A 55 13.15 19.86 -24.55
N GLU A 56 14.33 19.51 -24.04
CA GLU A 56 14.57 19.41 -22.60
C GLU A 56 14.41 20.77 -21.92
N LYS A 57 14.96 21.81 -22.54
CA LYS A 57 14.78 23.20 -22.09
C LYS A 57 13.31 23.61 -22.07
N LEU A 58 12.58 23.34 -23.17
CA LEU A 58 11.17 23.71 -23.28
C LEU A 58 10.30 23.01 -22.23
N VAL A 59 10.59 21.74 -21.93
CA VAL A 59 9.90 20.99 -20.87
C VAL A 59 10.16 21.60 -19.50
N GLY A 60 11.40 22.05 -19.22
CA GLY A 60 11.76 22.76 -17.99
C GLY A 60 11.02 24.09 -17.85
N ASP A 61 11.07 24.93 -18.88
CA ASP A 61 10.46 26.26 -18.88
C ASP A 61 8.93 26.17 -18.72
N VAL A 62 8.27 25.21 -19.39
CA VAL A 62 6.83 24.97 -19.24
C VAL A 62 6.48 24.52 -17.83
N HIS A 63 7.35 23.74 -17.18
CA HIS A 63 7.17 23.31 -15.81
C HIS A 63 7.09 24.50 -14.85
N GLU A 64 8.07 25.41 -14.96
CA GLU A 64 8.16 26.61 -14.15
C GLU A 64 6.98 27.55 -14.42
N LEU A 65 6.66 27.77 -15.70
CA LEU A 65 5.55 28.61 -16.11
C LEU A 65 4.21 28.06 -15.61
N ALA A 66 3.99 26.73 -15.67
CA ALA A 66 2.75 26.12 -15.21
C ALA A 66 2.59 26.18 -13.68
N VAL A 67 3.70 26.15 -12.92
CA VAL A 67 3.72 26.43 -11.48
C VAL A 67 3.34 27.88 -11.21
N LEU A 68 3.95 28.83 -11.91
CA LEU A 68 3.68 30.27 -11.73
C LEU A 68 2.26 30.66 -12.16
N ALA A 69 1.73 30.05 -13.22
CA ALA A 69 0.39 30.31 -13.74
C ALA A 69 -0.73 29.72 -12.86
N GLY A 70 -0.41 29.02 -11.77
CA GLY A 70 -1.40 28.51 -10.83
C GLY A 70 -2.26 27.37 -11.36
N PHE A 71 -1.84 26.70 -12.45
CA PHE A 71 -2.52 25.49 -12.95
C PHE A 71 -2.47 24.33 -11.94
N LEU A 72 -1.54 24.40 -10.98
CA LEU A 72 -1.53 23.49 -9.83
C LEU A 72 -2.57 23.91 -8.79
N ARG A 73 -3.71 23.24 -8.77
CA ARG A 73 -4.51 23.12 -7.54
C ARG A 73 -3.77 22.17 -6.60
N PHE A 74 -3.17 22.71 -5.54
CA PHE A 74 -2.58 21.90 -4.48
C PHE A 74 -3.64 20.95 -3.90
N LEU A 75 -3.24 19.69 -3.69
CA LEU A 75 -4.09 18.71 -3.03
C LEU A 75 -4.50 19.27 -1.65
N PRO A 76 -5.79 19.27 -1.30
CA PRO A 76 -6.23 19.79 -0.01
C PRO A 76 -5.51 19.04 1.10
N THR A 77 -4.90 19.79 2.01
CA THR A 77 -4.20 19.21 3.16
C THR A 77 -5.26 18.58 4.06
N GLN A 78 -5.32 17.25 4.15
CA GLN A 78 -6.21 16.62 5.12
C GLN A 78 -5.76 17.01 6.52
N SER A 79 -6.67 17.62 7.28
CA SER A 79 -6.49 17.85 8.71
C SER A 79 -6.19 16.53 9.38
N ALA A 80 -5.19 16.51 10.26
CA ALA A 80 -4.81 15.34 11.04
C ALA A 80 -5.96 14.93 11.97
N GLY A 81 -6.90 14.14 11.45
CA GLY A 81 -7.78 13.32 12.27
C GLY A 81 -6.92 12.22 12.88
N ILE A 82 -6.99 12.07 14.20
CA ILE A 82 -6.49 10.86 14.85
C ILE A 82 -7.38 9.73 14.32
N ASP A 83 -6.81 8.83 13.52
CA ASP A 83 -7.56 7.68 13.04
C ASP A 83 -8.02 6.87 14.26
N PRO A 84 -9.32 6.54 14.37
CA PRO A 84 -9.83 5.77 15.50
C PRO A 84 -9.19 4.38 15.49
N LEU A 85 -8.84 3.89 16.68
CA LEU A 85 -8.19 2.60 16.87
C LEU A 85 -9.05 1.49 16.23
N ARG A 86 -8.46 0.73 15.31
CA ARG A 86 -9.22 -0.29 14.58
C ARG A 86 -9.33 -1.53 15.45
N LEU A 87 -10.42 -2.28 15.27
CA LEU A 87 -10.62 -3.53 16.00
C LEU A 87 -9.43 -4.48 15.78
N GLU A 88 -8.85 -4.48 14.58
CA GLU A 88 -7.65 -5.20 14.18
C GLU A 88 -6.47 -5.03 15.16
N ASP A 89 -6.31 -3.85 15.75
CA ASP A 89 -5.21 -3.53 16.67
C ASP A 89 -5.38 -4.21 18.04
N ILE A 90 -6.62 -4.53 18.45
CA ILE A 90 -6.93 -5.15 19.74
C ILE A 90 -7.22 -6.65 19.63
N VAL A 91 -7.37 -7.19 18.41
CA VAL A 91 -7.65 -8.63 18.19
C VAL A 91 -6.58 -9.51 18.83
N MET A 92 -5.31 -9.14 18.74
CA MET A 92 -4.22 -9.95 19.30
C MET A 92 -4.36 -10.10 20.83
N ALA A 93 -4.70 -9.01 21.54
CA ALA A 93 -4.92 -9.03 22.97
C ALA A 93 -6.15 -9.90 23.34
N ALA A 94 -7.23 -9.79 22.57
CA ALA A 94 -8.43 -10.61 22.76
C ALA A 94 -8.16 -12.11 22.54
N MET A 95 -7.35 -12.46 21.53
CA MET A 95 -6.97 -13.83 21.23
C MET A 95 -6.13 -14.46 22.34
N VAL A 96 -5.16 -13.73 22.89
CA VAL A 96 -4.34 -14.20 24.02
C VAL A 96 -5.20 -14.42 25.26
N LEU A 97 -6.14 -13.51 25.55
CA LEU A 97 -7.05 -13.63 26.67
C LEU A 97 -7.98 -14.85 26.52
N ALA A 98 -8.57 -15.04 25.33
CA ALA A 98 -9.42 -16.18 25.04
C ALA A 98 -8.65 -17.51 25.15
N GLY A 99 -7.40 -17.54 24.66
CA GLY A 99 -6.52 -18.70 24.79
C GLY A 99 -6.22 -19.05 26.25
N GLY A 100 -5.95 -18.05 27.09
CA GLY A 100 -5.72 -18.25 28.53
C GLY A 100 -6.93 -18.85 29.24
N HIS A 101 -8.14 -18.35 28.94
CA HIS A 101 -9.37 -18.89 29.52
C HIS A 101 -9.68 -20.31 29.04
N ALA A 102 -9.45 -20.61 27.76
CA ALA A 102 -9.63 -21.96 27.22
C ALA A 102 -8.69 -22.96 27.91
N LEU A 103 -7.41 -22.60 28.09
CA LEU A 103 -6.43 -23.45 28.76
C LEU A 103 -6.80 -23.70 30.22
N ALA A 104 -7.19 -22.65 30.95
CA ALA A 104 -7.65 -22.79 32.33
C ALA A 104 -8.89 -23.70 32.44
N GLY A 105 -9.84 -23.57 31.50
CA GLY A 105 -11.01 -24.44 31.43
C GLY A 105 -10.64 -25.91 31.19
N ILE A 106 -9.68 -26.17 30.30
CA ILE A 106 -9.19 -27.54 30.05
C ILE A 106 -8.53 -28.12 31.30
N CYS A 107 -7.66 -27.36 31.97
CA CYS A 107 -7.03 -27.82 33.22
C CYS A 107 -8.07 -28.15 34.30
N PHE A 108 -9.09 -27.30 34.47
CA PHE A 108 -10.17 -27.55 35.42
C PHE A 108 -10.98 -28.82 35.08
N LEU A 109 -11.29 -29.04 33.80
CA LEU A 109 -12.00 -30.24 33.36
C LEU A 109 -11.16 -31.51 33.57
N CYS A 110 -9.86 -31.46 33.31
CA CYS A 110 -8.95 -32.57 33.59
C CYS A 110 -8.89 -32.89 35.09
N GLU A 111 -8.77 -31.87 35.94
CA GLU A 111 -8.77 -32.04 37.40
C GLU A 111 -10.10 -32.59 37.93
N LEU A 112 -11.23 -32.26 37.30
CA LEU A 112 -12.53 -32.77 37.71
C LEU A 112 -12.78 -34.22 37.27
N LEU A 113 -12.26 -34.62 36.11
CA LEU A 113 -12.50 -35.95 35.53
C LEU A 113 -11.53 -37.02 36.03
N LEU A 114 -10.25 -36.70 36.24
CA LEU A 114 -9.22 -37.66 36.64
C LEU A 114 -9.46 -38.35 38.01
N PRO A 115 -9.91 -37.64 39.07
CA PRO A 115 -10.17 -38.26 40.37
C PRO A 115 -11.36 -39.22 40.30
N ASN A 116 -12.41 -38.83 39.58
CA ASN A 116 -13.64 -39.61 39.46
C ASN A 116 -13.39 -40.93 38.71
N ILE A 117 -12.51 -40.92 37.70
CA ILE A 117 -12.11 -42.13 36.96
C ILE A 117 -11.24 -43.05 37.83
N ASN A 118 -10.30 -42.50 38.60
CA ASN A 118 -9.45 -43.28 39.51
C ASN A 118 -10.26 -43.90 40.66
N GLU A 119 -11.25 -43.18 41.21
CA GLU A 119 -12.16 -43.72 42.23
C GLU A 119 -13.05 -44.83 41.67
N ALA A 120 -13.57 -44.67 40.44
CA ALA A 120 -14.35 -45.71 39.77
C ALA A 120 -13.52 -46.98 39.49
N GLN A 121 -12.25 -46.83 39.09
CA GLN A 121 -11.32 -47.97 38.91
C GLN A 121 -10.97 -48.67 40.23
N SER A 122 -10.79 -47.91 41.32
CA SER A 122 -10.50 -48.49 42.64
C SER A 122 -11.69 -49.33 43.16
N GLN A 123 -12.92 -48.85 42.96
CA GLN A 123 -14.13 -49.58 43.35
C GLN A 123 -14.43 -50.81 42.48
N SER A 124 -14.05 -50.81 41.19
CA SER A 124 -14.17 -51.99 40.34
C SER A 124 -13.14 -53.06 40.72
N GLN A 125 -11.90 -52.68 41.02
CA GLN A 125 -10.89 -53.63 41.49
C GLN A 125 -11.26 -54.25 42.84
N LEU A 126 -11.76 -53.47 43.81
CA LEU A 126 -12.20 -54.01 45.12
C LEU A 126 -13.36 -55.01 45.01
N ARG A 127 -14.21 -54.91 43.98
CA ARG A 127 -15.31 -55.85 43.73
C ARG A 127 -14.88 -57.17 43.08
N GLU A 128 -13.71 -57.23 42.44
CA GLU A 128 -13.18 -58.47 41.85
C GLU A 128 -12.47 -59.36 42.88
N TRP A 129 -12.14 -58.83 44.07
CA TRP A 129 -11.48 -59.56 45.16
C TRP A 129 -12.42 -59.95 46.33
N GLN A 130 -13.73 -59.74 46.19
CA GLN A 130 -14.78 -60.23 47.11
C GLN A 130 -15.61 -61.33 46.42
#